data_AF-A0A945RLZ8-F1
#
_entry.id   AF-A0A945RLZ8-F1
#
_cell.length_a   1.000
_cell.length_b   1.000
_cell.length_c   1.000
_cell.angle_alpha   90.00
_cell.angle_beta   90.00
_cell.angle_gamma   90.00
#
_symmetry.space_group_name_H-M   'P 1'
#
loop_
_entity.id
_entity.type
_entity.pdbx_description
1 polymer ?
#
loop_
_entity_poly.entity_id
_entity_poly.type
_entity_poly.pdbx_seq_one_letter_code
_entity_poly.pdbx_strand_id
1 'polypeptide(L)'
;MFIRFLLVLTALTAAFAGSRTVHAETVQAIGNAQELCDIQVARVERARSIPQHLLKAISLAETGRWDALRQENYAWPWTVTSLGKGHFFPDKQSALRFVHRLKARGITNIDVGCMQINLFYHGSAFASLEQAMDPATNVAYAARYLNGLYRTTRSWTKASGFYHSTTPKRAKAYKMKVLKYWNQQRKYAALQDRKSVDYARMATLNKNHKAQKEAALSSAGKSVRGNQMAAWRTDDPSGHDMATLAAMRRVSKQAQWHEKYFGSTNKGKGEAFAKKRRKQLDKWRLTRVAAN
;
A
#
# COMPACT_ATOMS: atom_id res chain seq x y z
N MET A 1 77.26 -11.92 53.64
CA MET A 1 77.91 -10.97 52.72
C MET A 1 76.98 -10.82 51.52
N PHE A 2 76.26 -9.70 51.34
CA PHE A 2 76.73 -8.49 50.62
C PHE A 2 77.17 -8.86 49.18
N ILE A 3 76.62 -8.37 48.05
CA ILE A 3 76.04 -7.07 47.69
C ILE A 3 75.21 -7.18 46.38
N ARG A 4 74.15 -6.36 46.37
CA ARG A 4 73.33 -5.79 45.29
C ARG A 4 74.01 -5.59 43.91
N PHE A 5 73.25 -5.82 42.84
CA PHE A 5 73.20 -4.86 41.73
C PHE A 5 71.78 -4.74 41.16
N LEU A 6 71.25 -3.52 41.27
CA LEU A 6 70.02 -3.01 40.66
C LEU A 6 70.29 -2.80 39.16
N LEU A 7 69.39 -3.29 38.29
CA LEU A 7 69.15 -2.69 36.98
C LEU A 7 67.66 -2.46 36.83
N VAL A 8 67.27 -1.21 37.04
CA VAL A 8 65.93 -0.69 36.78
C VAL A 8 65.86 -0.39 35.28
N LEU A 9 65.11 -1.20 34.53
CA LEU A 9 64.73 -0.87 33.16
C LEU A 9 63.32 -0.28 33.21
N THR A 10 63.22 1.04 33.19
CA THR A 10 61.96 1.76 32.98
C THR A 10 61.52 1.58 31.52
N ALA A 11 60.63 0.63 31.27
CA ALA A 11 59.93 0.53 29.98
C ALA A 11 58.71 1.47 30.01
N LEU A 12 58.81 2.52 29.21
CA LEU A 12 57.78 3.52 28.94
C LEU A 12 56.61 2.84 28.18
N THR A 13 55.57 2.38 28.87
CA THR A 13 54.36 1.92 28.18
C THR A 13 53.52 3.13 27.76
N ALA A 14 53.56 3.44 26.47
CA ALA A 14 52.71 4.44 25.84
C ALA A 14 51.23 4.10 26.08
N ALA A 15 50.51 5.03 26.72
CA ALA A 15 49.07 4.97 26.84
C ALA A 15 48.45 5.15 25.45
N PHE A 16 48.07 4.04 24.80
CA PHE A 16 47.20 4.08 23.63
C PHE A 16 45.82 4.54 24.11
N ALA A 17 45.55 5.84 23.97
CA ALA A 17 44.21 6.39 24.08
C ALA A 17 43.36 5.81 22.93
N GLY A 18 42.72 4.67 23.18
CA GLY A 18 41.76 4.09 22.27
C GLY A 18 40.63 5.08 22.05
N SER A 19 40.58 5.69 20.88
CA SER A 19 39.43 6.48 20.43
C SER A 19 38.20 5.58 20.48
N ARG A 20 37.29 5.85 21.42
CA ARG A 20 35.96 5.24 21.41
C ARG A 20 35.24 5.79 20.18
N THR A 21 35.23 5.02 19.09
CA THR A 21 34.30 5.23 17.98
C THR A 21 32.89 5.03 18.52
N VAL A 22 32.21 6.13 18.84
CA VAL A 22 30.77 6.14 19.11
C VAL A 22 30.10 5.72 17.80
N HIS A 23 29.70 4.45 17.70
CA HIS A 23 28.95 3.96 16.57
C HIS A 23 27.57 4.62 16.59
N ALA A 24 27.23 5.32 15.51
CA ALA A 24 25.90 5.87 15.27
C ALA A 24 24.90 4.73 14.96
N GLU A 25 24.53 3.95 15.97
CA GLU A 25 23.73 2.73 15.81
C GLU A 25 22.20 2.97 15.93
N THR A 26 21.78 4.19 16.23
CA THR A 26 20.38 4.46 16.65
C THR A 26 19.44 4.81 15.51
N VAL A 27 19.88 5.52 14.47
CA VAL A 27 18.98 5.99 13.39
C VAL A 27 18.64 4.86 12.41
N GLN A 28 19.60 3.99 12.10
CA GLN A 28 19.44 2.92 11.11
C GLN A 28 18.61 1.74 11.65
N ALA A 29 18.77 1.41 12.94
CA ALA A 29 17.94 0.40 13.61
C ALA A 29 16.46 0.84 13.72
N ILE A 30 16.21 2.12 14.00
CA ILE A 30 14.85 2.69 14.03
C ILE A 30 14.25 2.73 12.62
N GLY A 31 15.02 3.14 11.61
CA GLY A 31 14.59 3.15 10.21
C GLY A 31 14.11 1.77 9.71
N ASN A 32 14.83 0.71 10.07
CA ASN A 32 14.45 -0.66 9.71
C ASN A 32 13.16 -1.11 10.44
N ALA A 33 13.03 -0.82 11.74
CA ALA A 33 11.87 -1.26 12.53
C ALA A 33 10.53 -0.71 12.01
N GLN A 34 10.51 0.52 11.49
CA GLN A 34 9.31 1.16 10.93
C GLN A 34 8.80 0.45 9.67
N GLU A 35 9.69 -0.21 8.92
CA GLU A 35 9.38 -0.86 7.65
C GLU A 35 9.02 -2.35 7.83
N LEU A 36 9.38 -2.96 8.97
CA LEU A 36 9.15 -4.40 9.21
C LEU A 36 7.69 -4.81 9.04
N CYS A 37 6.75 -4.05 9.60
CA CYS A 37 5.32 -4.35 9.45
C CYS A 37 4.88 -4.20 7.98
N ASP A 38 5.33 -3.16 7.30
CA ASP A 38 4.92 -2.82 5.94
C ASP A 38 5.40 -3.84 4.92
N ILE A 39 6.65 -4.27 5.04
CA ILE A 39 7.25 -5.30 4.19
C ILE A 39 6.43 -6.59 4.27
N GLN A 40 6.12 -7.04 5.50
CA GLN A 40 5.38 -8.29 5.69
C GLN A 40 3.92 -8.16 5.26
N VAL A 41 3.27 -7.03 5.54
CA VAL A 41 1.91 -6.74 5.10
C VAL A 41 1.82 -6.77 3.58
N ALA A 42 2.67 -6.03 2.87
CA ALA A 42 2.64 -5.96 1.42
C ALA A 42 2.88 -7.33 0.77
N ARG A 43 3.81 -8.12 1.33
CA ARG A 43 4.08 -9.50 0.90
C ARG A 43 2.84 -10.38 1.07
N VAL A 44 2.22 -10.34 2.26
CA VAL A 44 1.11 -11.23 2.60
C VAL A 44 -0.19 -10.84 1.90
N GLU A 45 -0.47 -9.54 1.70
CA GLU A 45 -1.62 -9.09 0.93
C GLU A 45 -1.62 -9.70 -0.48
N ARG A 46 -0.46 -9.63 -1.17
CA ARG A 46 -0.28 -10.24 -2.50
C ARG A 46 -0.45 -11.75 -2.44
N ALA A 47 0.22 -12.43 -1.51
CA ALA A 47 0.23 -13.89 -1.41
C ALA A 47 -1.14 -14.49 -1.03
N ARG A 48 -2.02 -13.71 -0.37
CA ARG A 48 -3.30 -14.18 0.17
C ARG A 48 -4.51 -13.59 -0.54
N SER A 49 -4.31 -12.91 -1.66
CA SER A 49 -5.35 -12.23 -2.45
C SER A 49 -6.22 -11.29 -1.61
N ILE A 50 -5.61 -10.64 -0.63
CA ILE A 50 -6.25 -9.59 0.16
C ILE A 50 -6.12 -8.29 -0.63
N PRO A 51 -7.17 -7.44 -0.70
CA PRO A 51 -7.08 -6.16 -1.39
C PRO A 51 -5.88 -5.35 -0.92
N GLN A 52 -5.15 -4.77 -1.87
CA GLN A 52 -3.97 -3.96 -1.59
C GLN A 52 -4.30 -2.85 -0.57
N HIS A 53 -3.38 -2.68 0.36
CA HIS A 53 -3.41 -1.72 1.47
C HIS A 53 -4.48 -1.97 2.54
N LEU A 54 -5.25 -3.07 2.49
CA LEU A 54 -6.25 -3.37 3.51
C LEU A 54 -5.62 -3.83 4.83
N LEU A 55 -4.69 -4.79 4.80
CA LEU A 55 -3.94 -5.18 6.00
C LEU A 55 -3.04 -4.04 6.46
N LYS A 56 -2.49 -3.23 5.55
CA LYS A 56 -1.76 -2.01 5.93
C LYS A 56 -2.65 -1.07 6.73
N ALA A 57 -3.88 -0.86 6.28
CA ALA A 57 -4.84 -0.02 7.00
C ALA A 57 -5.21 -0.58 8.38
N ILE A 58 -5.34 -1.90 8.50
CA ILE A 58 -5.54 -2.58 9.80
C ILE A 58 -4.30 -2.36 10.69
N SER A 59 -3.10 -2.62 10.19
CA SER A 59 -1.86 -2.45 10.96
C SER A 59 -1.68 -1.02 11.47
N LEU A 60 -2.02 -0.01 10.65
CA LEU A 60 -2.06 1.40 11.06
C LEU A 60 -3.15 1.70 12.08
N ALA A 61 -4.32 1.07 11.95
CA ALA A 61 -5.39 1.22 12.93
C ALA A 61 -5.01 0.63 14.29
N GLU A 62 -4.18 -0.41 14.30
CA GLU A 62 -3.73 -1.10 15.51
C GLU A 62 -2.51 -0.45 16.18
N THR A 63 -1.46 -0.17 15.41
CA THR A 63 -0.15 0.24 15.94
C THR A 63 0.43 1.48 15.25
N GLY A 64 -0.42 2.26 14.58
CA GLY A 64 -0.02 3.43 13.82
C GLY A 64 0.65 4.50 14.69
N ARG A 65 1.81 4.99 14.23
CA ARG A 65 2.53 6.15 14.76
C ARG A 65 2.78 7.15 13.64
N TRP A 66 2.81 8.43 13.99
CA TRP A 66 3.17 9.50 13.07
C TRP A 66 4.68 9.65 12.98
N ASP A 67 5.21 9.64 11.75
CA ASP A 67 6.57 10.07 11.45
C ASP A 67 6.53 11.52 10.98
N ALA A 68 7.10 12.44 11.77
CA ALA A 68 7.13 13.85 11.41
C ALA A 68 8.05 14.15 10.22
N LEU A 69 9.13 13.38 10.05
CA LEU A 69 10.11 13.57 8.97
C LEU A 69 9.53 13.07 7.63
N ARG A 70 8.89 11.89 7.65
CA ARG A 70 8.26 11.31 6.45
C ARG A 70 6.85 11.84 6.19
N GLN A 71 6.27 12.57 7.15
CA GLN A 71 4.89 13.07 7.11
C GLN A 71 3.86 11.97 6.82
N GLU A 72 4.06 10.80 7.43
CA GLU A 72 3.21 9.64 7.20
C GLU A 72 2.97 8.82 8.46
N ASN A 73 1.95 7.96 8.42
CA ASN A 73 1.74 6.98 9.48
C ASN A 73 2.42 5.65 9.12
N TYR A 74 3.15 5.08 10.07
CA TYR A 74 3.73 3.75 9.99
C TYR A 74 3.24 2.88 11.14
N ALA A 75 3.24 1.57 10.95
CA ALA A 75 2.88 0.62 12.00
C ALA A 75 4.14 0.21 12.78
N TRP A 76 4.04 0.12 14.10
CA TRP A 76 5.18 -0.23 14.93
C TRP A 76 5.13 -1.70 15.39
N PRO A 77 6.17 -2.52 15.10
CA PRO A 77 6.12 -3.95 15.36
C PRO A 77 6.19 -4.29 16.85
N TRP A 78 6.89 -3.49 17.65
CA TRP A 78 7.14 -3.80 19.06
C TRP A 78 6.09 -3.12 19.96
N THR A 79 4.82 -3.32 19.62
CA THR A 79 3.68 -2.76 20.34
C THR A 79 3.02 -3.81 21.22
N VAL A 80 2.78 -3.50 22.50
CA VAL A 80 2.05 -4.35 23.45
C VAL A 80 0.89 -3.58 24.05
N THR A 81 -0.33 -4.09 23.91
CA THR A 81 -1.52 -3.52 24.56
C THR A 81 -2.04 -4.48 25.61
N SER A 82 -2.32 -3.95 26.81
CA SER A 82 -3.00 -4.70 27.88
C SER A 82 -3.77 -3.73 28.77
N LEU A 83 -4.87 -4.17 29.38
CA LEU A 83 -5.68 -3.33 30.29
C LEU A 83 -6.09 -1.97 29.66
N GLY A 84 -6.31 -1.94 28.34
CA GLY A 84 -6.67 -0.73 27.58
C GLY A 84 -5.52 0.24 27.32
N LYS A 85 -4.26 -0.10 27.67
CA LYS A 85 -3.08 0.75 27.48
C LYS A 85 -2.08 0.09 26.53
N GLY A 86 -1.80 0.77 25.42
CA GLY A 86 -0.76 0.40 24.46
C GLY A 86 0.61 0.99 24.83
N HIS A 87 1.66 0.19 24.71
CA HIS A 87 3.05 0.57 24.95
C HIS A 87 3.88 0.24 23.71
N PHE A 88 4.73 1.18 23.29
CA PHE A 88 5.63 1.05 22.15
C PHE A 88 7.07 0.90 22.65
N PHE A 89 7.71 -0.21 22.29
CA PHE A 89 9.07 -0.53 22.74
C PHE A 89 10.09 -0.28 21.64
N PRO A 90 11.35 0.08 21.95
CA PRO A 90 12.36 0.32 20.93
C PRO A 90 12.74 -0.95 20.15
N ASP A 91 12.60 -2.13 20.76
CA ASP A 91 13.05 -3.39 20.21
C ASP A 91 12.16 -4.58 20.63
N LYS A 92 12.33 -5.72 19.96
CA LYS A 92 11.59 -6.94 20.24
C LYS A 92 11.82 -7.45 21.67
N GLN A 93 13.06 -7.42 22.16
CA GLN A 93 13.41 -7.98 23.47
C GLN A 93 12.77 -7.19 24.61
N SER A 94 12.74 -5.85 24.52
CA SER A 94 12.07 -4.99 25.50
C SER A 94 10.56 -5.22 25.53
N ALA A 95 9.92 -5.42 24.38
CA ALA A 95 8.51 -5.82 24.31
C ALA A 95 8.26 -7.20 24.94
N LEU A 96 9.09 -8.20 24.63
CA LEU A 96 8.98 -9.56 25.20
C LEU A 96 9.10 -9.54 26.73
N ARG A 97 10.12 -8.84 27.28
CA ARG A 97 10.28 -8.68 28.72
C ARG A 97 9.04 -8.07 29.37
N PHE A 98 8.41 -7.08 28.72
CA PHE A 98 7.19 -6.48 29.23
C PHE A 98 6.02 -7.48 29.26
N VAL A 99 5.82 -8.25 28.19
CA VAL A 99 4.79 -9.30 28.16
C VAL A 99 5.03 -10.37 29.23
N HIS A 100 6.28 -10.81 29.45
CA HIS A 100 6.59 -11.74 30.53
C HIS A 100 6.25 -11.17 31.91
N ARG A 101 6.54 -9.89 32.18
CA ARG A 101 6.13 -9.23 33.44
C ARG A 101 4.62 -9.16 33.59
N LEU A 102 3.88 -8.89 32.52
CA LEU A 102 2.41 -8.90 32.56
C LEU A 102 1.89 -10.30 32.89
N LYS A 103 2.40 -11.35 32.23
CA LYS A 103 2.03 -12.74 32.48
C LYS A 103 2.35 -13.20 33.90
N ALA A 104 3.52 -12.83 34.44
CA ALA A 104 3.91 -13.13 35.82
C ALA A 104 2.97 -12.50 36.86
N ARG A 105 2.25 -11.44 36.49
CA ARG A 105 1.21 -10.79 37.31
C ARG A 105 -0.20 -11.36 37.06
N GLY A 106 -0.32 -12.47 36.33
CA GLY A 106 -1.59 -13.09 35.98
C GLY A 106 -2.38 -12.38 34.87
N ILE A 107 -1.80 -11.39 34.18
CA ILE A 107 -2.48 -10.70 33.07
C ILE A 107 -2.39 -11.57 31.82
N THR A 108 -3.55 -11.97 31.29
CA THR A 108 -3.64 -12.87 30.13
C THR A 108 -4.11 -12.17 28.86
N ASN A 109 -4.98 -11.16 28.98
CA ASN A 109 -5.51 -10.38 27.87
C ASN A 109 -4.47 -9.35 27.38
N ILE A 110 -3.62 -9.78 26.45
CA ILE A 110 -2.47 -9.02 25.93
C ILE A 110 -2.47 -9.10 24.40
N ASP A 111 -2.43 -7.95 23.73
CA ASP A 111 -2.28 -7.85 22.28
C ASP A 111 -0.83 -7.53 21.90
N VAL A 112 -0.32 -8.16 20.85
CA VAL A 112 1.09 -8.01 20.44
C VAL A 112 1.28 -7.79 18.95
N GLY A 113 2.36 -7.09 18.61
CA GLY A 113 2.89 -7.03 17.25
C GLY A 113 2.20 -6.02 16.34
N CYS A 114 2.64 -6.00 15.08
CA CYS A 114 2.12 -5.16 13.99
C CYS A 114 0.60 -5.15 13.85
N MET A 115 -0.04 -6.28 14.18
CA MET A 115 -1.46 -6.54 13.94
C MET A 115 -2.28 -6.69 15.22
N GLN A 116 -1.66 -6.40 16.39
CA GLN A 116 -2.26 -6.51 17.72
C GLN A 116 -3.02 -7.84 17.91
N ILE A 117 -2.31 -8.95 17.74
CA ILE A 117 -2.89 -10.29 17.93
C ILE A 117 -3.03 -10.55 19.43
N ASN A 118 -4.27 -10.83 19.84
CA ASN A 118 -4.59 -11.13 21.23
C ASN A 118 -4.10 -12.52 21.65
N LEU A 119 -3.18 -12.58 22.61
CA LEU A 119 -2.57 -13.82 23.08
C LEU A 119 -3.54 -14.71 23.86
N PHE A 120 -4.59 -14.16 24.49
CA PHE A 120 -5.59 -14.96 25.20
C PHE A 120 -6.44 -15.78 24.22
N TYR A 121 -6.90 -15.16 23.12
CA TYR A 121 -7.74 -15.85 22.13
C TYR A 121 -6.95 -16.61 21.06
N HIS A 122 -5.75 -16.16 20.74
CA HIS A 122 -5.02 -16.60 19.55
C HIS A 122 -3.59 -17.08 19.83
N GLY A 123 -3.17 -17.11 21.10
CA GLY A 123 -1.80 -17.48 21.48
C GLY A 123 -1.39 -18.88 21.04
N SER A 124 -2.31 -19.84 21.04
CA SER A 124 -2.06 -21.24 20.61
C SER A 124 -1.75 -21.40 19.12
N ALA A 125 -1.97 -20.37 18.31
CA ALA A 125 -1.58 -20.38 16.90
C ALA A 125 -0.08 -20.17 16.68
N PHE A 126 0.68 -19.90 17.74
CA PHE A 126 2.11 -19.66 17.72
C PHE A 126 2.82 -20.68 18.63
N ALA A 127 3.98 -21.17 18.19
CA ALA A 127 4.84 -22.05 18.96
C ALA A 127 5.46 -21.33 20.18
N SER A 128 5.60 -20.01 20.11
CA SER A 128 6.15 -19.20 21.21
C SER A 128 5.69 -17.75 21.17
N LEU A 129 5.97 -17.01 22.25
CA LEU A 129 5.70 -15.57 22.31
C LEU A 129 6.59 -14.79 21.32
N GLU A 130 7.83 -15.22 21.12
CA GLU A 130 8.76 -14.65 20.15
C GLU A 130 8.21 -14.77 18.73
N GLN A 131 7.52 -15.87 18.42
CA GLN A 131 6.83 -16.05 17.14
C GLN A 131 5.56 -15.20 17.07
N ALA A 132 4.80 -15.05 18.15
CA ALA A 132 3.64 -14.15 18.16
C ALA A 132 4.03 -12.67 17.95
N MET A 133 5.21 -12.27 18.43
CA MET A 133 5.75 -10.91 18.27
C MET A 133 6.51 -10.70 16.95
N ASP A 134 6.97 -11.77 16.29
CA ASP A 134 7.70 -11.65 15.03
C ASP A 134 6.81 -11.09 13.90
N PRO A 135 7.24 -10.02 13.18
CA PRO A 135 6.40 -9.36 12.19
C PRO A 135 5.89 -10.29 11.08
N ALA A 136 6.69 -11.26 10.63
CA ALA A 136 6.30 -12.13 9.53
C ALA A 136 5.19 -13.08 9.95
N THR A 137 5.34 -13.75 11.10
CA THR A 137 4.32 -14.69 11.61
C THR A 137 3.10 -13.98 12.19
N ASN A 138 3.28 -12.82 12.83
CA ASN A 138 2.17 -11.98 13.32
C ASN A 138 1.25 -11.54 12.16
N VAL A 139 1.83 -11.00 11.08
CA VAL A 139 1.08 -10.57 9.90
C VAL A 139 0.48 -11.76 9.14
N ALA A 140 1.21 -12.86 9.01
CA ALA A 140 0.69 -14.07 8.35
C ALA A 140 -0.53 -14.64 9.09
N TYR A 141 -0.51 -14.64 10.43
CA TYR A 141 -1.66 -15.03 11.25
C TYR A 141 -2.84 -14.09 11.04
N ALA A 142 -2.62 -12.77 11.13
CA ALA A 142 -3.66 -11.76 10.93
C ALA A 142 -4.35 -11.89 9.58
N ALA A 143 -3.59 -12.13 8.51
CA ALA A 143 -4.12 -12.34 7.16
C ALA A 143 -4.99 -13.60 7.07
N ARG A 144 -4.54 -14.70 7.68
CA ARG A 144 -5.33 -15.95 7.73
C ARG A 144 -6.64 -15.72 8.49
N TYR A 145 -6.59 -15.01 9.61
CA TYR A 145 -7.77 -14.66 10.40
C TYR A 145 -8.74 -13.77 9.62
N LEU A 146 -8.25 -12.69 9.01
CA LEU A 146 -9.04 -11.79 8.16
C LEU A 146 -9.69 -12.52 6.99
N ASN A 147 -8.97 -13.43 6.32
CA ASN A 147 -9.54 -14.26 5.26
C ASN A 147 -10.64 -15.19 5.79
N GLY A 148 -10.51 -15.70 7.02
CA GLY A 148 -11.59 -16.42 7.70
C GLY A 148 -12.84 -15.58 7.84
N LEU A 149 -12.69 -14.36 8.34
CA LEU A 149 -13.79 -13.40 8.46
C LEU A 149 -14.39 -13.04 7.10
N TYR A 150 -13.57 -12.90 6.06
CA TYR A 150 -14.04 -12.66 4.71
C TYR A 150 -14.88 -13.83 4.16
N ARG A 151 -14.48 -15.09 4.40
CA ARG A 151 -15.27 -16.26 3.99
C ARG A 151 -16.67 -16.26 4.61
N THR A 152 -16.79 -15.84 5.86
CA THR A 152 -18.08 -15.73 6.57
C THR A 152 -18.90 -14.52 6.13
N THR A 153 -18.24 -13.38 5.93
CA THR A 153 -18.94 -12.10 5.69
C THR A 153 -19.17 -11.76 4.22
N ARG A 154 -18.40 -12.38 3.32
CA ARG A 154 -18.31 -12.09 1.88
C ARG A 154 -18.07 -10.61 1.54
N SER A 155 -17.53 -9.86 2.49
CA SER A 155 -17.31 -8.43 2.35
C SER A 155 -16.07 -8.02 3.14
N TRP A 156 -15.06 -7.53 2.44
CA TRP A 156 -13.82 -7.05 3.06
C TRP A 156 -14.09 -5.95 4.09
N THR A 157 -15.03 -5.05 3.82
CA THR A 157 -15.36 -3.96 4.75
C THR A 157 -16.04 -4.48 6.02
N LYS A 158 -16.88 -5.53 5.91
CA LYS A 158 -17.49 -6.19 7.08
C LYS A 158 -16.45 -7.02 7.84
N ALA A 159 -15.62 -7.78 7.13
CA ALA A 159 -14.51 -8.55 7.70
C ALA A 159 -13.55 -7.66 8.51
N SER A 160 -13.19 -6.48 8.00
CA SER A 160 -12.35 -5.52 8.74
C SER A 160 -13.00 -5.03 10.02
N GLY A 161 -14.32 -4.82 10.06
CA GLY A 161 -15.02 -4.49 11.31
C GLY A 161 -14.95 -5.64 12.33
N PHE A 162 -15.19 -6.86 11.85
CA PHE A 162 -15.18 -8.07 12.67
C PHE A 162 -13.79 -8.50 13.13
N TYR A 163 -12.74 -8.02 12.47
CA TYR A 163 -11.35 -8.23 12.89
C TYR A 163 -11.15 -7.82 14.35
N HIS A 164 -11.71 -6.67 14.74
CA HIS A 164 -11.60 -6.15 16.09
C HIS A 164 -12.73 -6.63 17.02
N SER A 165 -13.97 -6.70 16.54
CA SER A 165 -15.11 -7.16 17.35
C SER A 165 -16.32 -7.46 16.47
N THR A 166 -17.10 -8.48 16.84
CA THR A 166 -18.42 -8.75 16.23
C THR A 166 -19.55 -7.96 16.87
N THR A 167 -19.32 -7.27 17.99
CA THR A 167 -20.31 -6.38 18.62
C THR A 167 -20.62 -5.20 17.69
N PRO A 168 -21.87 -4.97 17.26
CA PRO A 168 -22.20 -4.05 16.17
C PRO A 168 -21.63 -2.63 16.32
N LYS A 169 -21.72 -2.03 17.50
CA LYS A 169 -21.21 -0.67 17.77
C LYS A 169 -19.68 -0.60 17.63
N ARG A 170 -18.96 -1.57 18.20
CA ARG A 170 -17.49 -1.65 18.15
C ARG A 170 -17.00 -1.97 16.74
N ALA A 171 -17.63 -2.95 16.09
CA ALA A 171 -17.36 -3.32 14.70
C ALA A 171 -17.51 -2.12 13.75
N LYS A 172 -18.59 -1.34 13.90
CA LYS A 172 -18.85 -0.15 13.07
C LYS A 172 -17.78 0.92 13.29
N ALA A 173 -17.46 1.25 14.55
CA ALA A 173 -16.45 2.26 14.86
C ALA A 173 -15.07 1.86 14.30
N TYR A 174 -14.67 0.62 14.53
CA TYR A 174 -13.39 0.10 14.04
C TYR A 174 -13.33 0.03 12.52
N LYS A 175 -14.39 -0.45 11.86
CA LYS A 175 -14.51 -0.45 10.39
C LYS A 175 -14.26 0.95 9.83
N MET A 176 -14.89 1.99 10.39
CA MET A 176 -14.71 3.36 9.91
C MET A 176 -13.26 3.83 10.06
N LYS A 177 -12.58 3.47 11.16
CA LYS A 177 -11.15 3.73 11.36
C LYS A 177 -10.30 3.07 10.27
N VAL A 178 -10.52 1.78 9.99
CA VAL A 178 -9.81 1.05 8.93
C VAL A 178 -10.07 1.64 7.56
N LEU A 179 -11.33 1.95 7.21
CA LEU A 179 -11.66 2.54 5.90
C LEU A 179 -11.02 3.92 5.70
N LYS A 180 -10.86 4.72 6.77
CA LYS A 180 -10.12 5.99 6.72
C LYS A 180 -8.67 5.74 6.28
N TYR A 181 -7.95 4.85 6.98
CA TYR A 181 -6.58 4.51 6.62
C TYR A 181 -6.49 3.88 5.23
N TRP A 182 -7.39 2.98 4.88
CA TRP A 182 -7.36 2.29 3.58
C TRP A 182 -7.52 3.27 2.42
N ASN A 183 -8.46 4.21 2.52
CA ASN A 183 -8.62 5.26 1.52
C ASN A 183 -7.40 6.19 1.45
N GLN A 184 -6.79 6.51 2.59
CA GLN A 184 -5.57 7.33 2.64
C GLN A 184 -4.40 6.63 1.94
N GLN A 185 -4.16 5.34 2.23
CA GLN A 185 -3.08 4.57 1.61
C GLN A 185 -3.27 4.41 0.11
N ARG A 186 -4.50 4.14 -0.35
CA ARG A 186 -4.81 4.09 -1.79
C ARG A 186 -4.56 5.43 -2.50
N LYS A 187 -4.85 6.56 -1.82
CA LYS A 187 -4.53 7.90 -2.36
C LYS A 187 -3.02 8.12 -2.43
N TYR A 188 -2.27 7.74 -1.39
CA TYR A 188 -0.82 7.85 -1.41
C TYR A 188 -0.19 7.01 -2.52
N ALA A 189 -0.60 5.74 -2.66
CA ALA A 189 -0.15 4.88 -3.74
C ALA A 189 -0.43 5.51 -5.13
N ALA A 190 -1.66 5.98 -5.36
CA ALA A 190 -2.00 6.64 -6.63
C ALA A 190 -1.20 7.92 -6.91
N LEU A 191 -0.84 8.67 -5.86
CA LEU A 191 0.02 9.85 -6.00
C LEU A 191 1.48 9.48 -6.30
N GLN A 192 2.00 8.42 -5.68
CA GLN A 192 3.34 7.91 -5.93
C GLN A 192 3.46 7.32 -7.34
N ASP A 193 2.48 6.51 -7.76
CA ASP A 193 2.40 5.98 -9.13
C ASP A 193 2.43 7.13 -10.15
N ARG A 194 1.66 8.21 -9.91
CA ARG A 194 1.67 9.39 -10.78
C ARG A 194 3.04 10.08 -10.84
N LYS A 195 3.76 10.17 -9.72
CA LYS A 195 5.13 10.74 -9.71
C LYS A 195 6.13 9.86 -10.46
N SER A 196 5.92 8.53 -10.45
CA SER A 196 6.78 7.57 -11.15
C SER A 196 6.59 7.55 -12.67
N VAL A 197 5.57 8.22 -13.21
CA VAL A 197 5.36 8.32 -14.65
C VAL A 197 6.43 9.24 -15.25
N ASP A 198 7.32 8.67 -16.06
CA ASP A 198 8.23 9.42 -16.91
C ASP A 198 7.45 10.09 -18.05
N TYR A 199 7.03 11.33 -17.80
CA TYR A 199 6.28 12.13 -18.76
C TYR A 199 7.05 12.41 -20.04
N ALA A 200 8.38 12.46 -19.99
CA ALA A 200 9.22 12.68 -21.17
C ALA A 200 9.20 11.43 -22.06
N ARG A 201 9.42 10.25 -21.47
CA ARG A 201 9.27 8.98 -22.18
C ARG A 201 7.85 8.80 -22.72
N MET A 202 6.82 9.14 -21.95
CA MET A 202 5.42 9.06 -22.40
C MET A 202 5.13 10.03 -23.56
N ALA A 203 5.69 11.24 -23.55
CA ALA A 203 5.57 12.17 -24.66
C ALA A 203 6.24 11.64 -25.94
N THR A 204 7.42 11.02 -25.80
CA THR A 204 8.12 10.36 -26.91
C THR A 204 7.31 9.22 -27.49
N LEU A 205 6.77 8.32 -26.64
CA LEU A 205 5.90 7.23 -27.09
C LEU A 205 4.66 7.75 -27.81
N ASN A 206 4.02 8.81 -27.30
CA ASN A 206 2.87 9.44 -27.94
C ASN A 206 3.23 10.08 -29.28
N LYS A 207 4.38 10.75 -29.39
CA LYS A 207 4.88 11.32 -30.65
C LYS A 207 5.13 10.23 -31.68
N ASN A 208 5.79 9.13 -31.28
CA ASN A 208 6.07 8.00 -32.16
C ASN A 208 4.77 7.34 -32.63
N HIS A 209 3.81 7.13 -31.74
CA HIS A 209 2.51 6.58 -32.10
C HIS A 209 1.75 7.51 -33.07
N LYS A 210 1.81 8.83 -32.85
CA LYS A 210 1.20 9.80 -33.79
C LYS A 210 1.87 9.75 -35.16
N ALA A 211 3.19 9.75 -35.21
CA ALA A 211 3.95 9.63 -36.45
C ALA A 211 3.68 8.31 -37.19
N GLN A 212 3.61 7.19 -36.47
CA GLN A 212 3.23 5.89 -37.03
C GLN A 212 1.81 5.91 -37.59
N LYS A 213 0.86 6.53 -36.88
CA LYS A 213 -0.51 6.66 -37.35
C LYS A 213 -0.60 7.55 -38.58
N GLU A 214 0.14 8.65 -38.62
CA GLU A 214 0.21 9.55 -39.78
C GLU A 214 0.87 8.86 -40.98
N ALA A 215 1.95 8.11 -40.77
CA ALA A 215 2.60 7.29 -41.79
C ALA A 215 1.69 6.17 -42.32
N ALA A 216 0.93 5.52 -41.43
CA ALA A 216 -0.07 4.52 -41.83
C ALA A 216 -1.23 5.15 -42.61
N LEU A 217 -1.64 6.38 -42.27
CA LEU A 217 -2.67 7.12 -42.99
C LEU A 217 -2.18 7.69 -44.33
N SER A 218 -0.88 7.93 -44.50
CA SER A 218 -0.30 8.38 -45.76
C SER A 218 0.06 7.22 -46.68
N SER A 219 0.44 6.06 -46.14
CA SER A 219 0.70 4.83 -46.90
C SER A 219 -0.57 4.08 -47.27
N ALA A 220 -1.62 4.14 -46.44
CA ALA A 220 -2.98 3.84 -46.85
C ALA A 220 -3.44 4.98 -47.76
N GLY A 221 -3.10 4.91 -49.05
CA GLY A 221 -3.38 5.96 -50.03
C GLY A 221 -4.83 6.45 -49.96
N LYS A 222 -5.09 7.67 -50.46
CA LYS A 222 -6.44 8.29 -50.49
C LYS A 222 -7.56 7.32 -50.93
N SER A 223 -7.24 6.30 -51.72
CA SER A 223 -8.14 5.21 -52.10
C SER A 223 -8.56 4.29 -50.95
N VAL A 224 -7.71 3.92 -49.98
CA VAL A 224 -8.10 3.01 -48.88
C VAL A 224 -9.09 3.69 -47.93
N ARG A 225 -8.80 4.94 -47.54
CA ARG A 225 -9.73 5.73 -46.71
C ARG A 225 -10.98 6.15 -47.48
N GLY A 226 -10.86 6.44 -48.79
CA GLY A 226 -11.98 6.69 -49.69
C GLY A 226 -12.88 5.47 -49.88
N ASN A 227 -12.28 4.29 -50.07
CA ASN A 227 -12.96 3.01 -50.23
C ASN A 227 -13.60 2.54 -48.92
N GLN A 228 -12.95 2.75 -47.76
CA GLN A 228 -13.57 2.48 -46.45
C GLN A 228 -14.74 3.43 -46.18
N MET A 229 -14.63 4.71 -46.56
CA MET A 229 -15.72 5.69 -46.45
C MET A 229 -16.83 5.47 -47.50
N ALA A 230 -16.53 4.86 -48.65
CA ALA A 230 -17.49 4.46 -49.66
C ALA A 230 -18.22 3.18 -49.23
N ALA A 231 -17.51 2.18 -48.73
CA ALA A 231 -18.07 0.97 -48.13
C ALA A 231 -19.00 1.27 -46.94
N TRP A 232 -18.67 2.28 -46.12
CA TRP A 232 -19.56 2.81 -45.07
C TRP A 232 -20.83 3.50 -45.60
N ARG A 233 -20.80 4.06 -46.83
CA ARG A 233 -21.96 4.69 -47.47
C ARG A 233 -22.82 3.70 -48.26
N THR A 234 -22.24 2.58 -48.68
CA THR A 234 -22.90 1.55 -49.49
C THR A 234 -23.16 0.24 -48.74
N ASP A 235 -22.86 0.19 -47.44
CA ASP A 235 -23.04 -0.97 -46.55
C ASP A 235 -22.39 -2.27 -47.08
N ASP A 236 -21.18 -2.15 -47.65
CA ASP A 236 -20.41 -3.27 -48.21
C ASP A 236 -19.67 -4.05 -47.10
N PRO A 237 -19.96 -5.36 -46.91
CA PRO A 237 -19.44 -6.16 -45.80
C PRO A 237 -17.97 -6.59 -45.93
N SER A 238 -17.27 -6.21 -47.01
CA SER A 238 -15.87 -6.62 -47.23
C SER A 238 -14.80 -5.74 -46.53
N GLY A 239 -15.20 -4.68 -45.80
CA GLY A 239 -14.29 -3.58 -45.41
C GLY A 239 -13.73 -3.50 -43.98
N HIS A 240 -13.99 -4.46 -43.07
CA HIS A 240 -13.51 -4.36 -41.68
C HIS A 240 -12.83 -5.64 -41.18
N ASP A 241 -11.62 -5.48 -40.61
CA ASP A 241 -10.97 -6.56 -39.86
C ASP A 241 -11.83 -7.02 -38.67
N MET A 242 -11.89 -8.33 -38.44
CA MET A 242 -12.77 -8.99 -37.48
C MET A 242 -12.59 -8.48 -36.05
N ALA A 243 -11.39 -8.04 -35.69
CA ALA A 243 -11.12 -7.42 -34.38
C ALA A 243 -11.88 -6.10 -34.20
N THR A 244 -11.99 -5.32 -35.27
CA THR A 244 -12.69 -4.03 -35.29
C THR A 244 -14.20 -4.24 -35.25
N LEU A 245 -14.71 -5.18 -36.04
CA LEU A 245 -16.12 -5.60 -36.00
C LEU A 245 -16.50 -6.12 -34.61
N ALA A 246 -15.66 -6.95 -33.99
CA ALA A 246 -15.89 -7.46 -32.64
C ALA A 246 -15.83 -6.36 -31.56
N ALA A 247 -15.00 -5.34 -31.74
CA ALA A 247 -14.98 -4.18 -30.84
C ALA A 247 -16.27 -3.34 -30.97
N MET A 248 -16.69 -3.06 -32.20
CA MET A 248 -17.93 -2.34 -32.48
C MET A 248 -19.17 -3.09 -31.97
N ARG A 249 -19.22 -4.42 -32.14
CA ARG A 249 -20.29 -5.28 -31.61
C ARG A 249 -20.31 -5.28 -30.09
N ARG A 250 -19.15 -5.25 -29.42
CA ARG A 250 -19.08 -5.15 -27.95
C ARG A 250 -19.62 -3.81 -27.44
N VAL A 251 -19.24 -2.71 -28.08
CA VAL A 251 -19.70 -1.35 -27.70
C VAL A 251 -21.21 -1.19 -27.91
N SER A 252 -21.73 -1.65 -29.05
CA SER A 252 -23.17 -1.60 -29.35
C SER A 252 -23.99 -2.50 -28.41
N LYS A 253 -23.53 -3.73 -28.15
CA LYS A 253 -24.20 -4.63 -27.19
C LYS A 253 -24.15 -4.09 -25.76
N GLN A 254 -23.08 -3.40 -25.37
CA GLN A 254 -22.96 -2.75 -24.07
C GLN A 254 -23.90 -1.53 -23.96
N ALA A 255 -24.07 -0.74 -25.03
CA ALA A 255 -25.03 0.36 -25.07
C ALA A 255 -26.49 -0.15 -24.95
N GLN A 256 -26.84 -1.21 -25.68
CA GLN A 256 -28.15 -1.87 -25.59
C GLN A 256 -28.41 -2.45 -24.20
N TRP A 257 -27.40 -3.09 -23.59
CA TRP A 257 -27.50 -3.61 -22.23
C TRP A 257 -27.72 -2.49 -21.20
N HIS A 258 -27.00 -1.37 -21.35
CA HIS A 258 -27.17 -0.20 -20.50
C HIS A 258 -28.57 0.43 -20.63
N GLU A 259 -29.09 0.53 -21.84
CA GLU A 259 -30.44 1.05 -22.10
C GLU A 259 -31.53 0.12 -21.53
N LYS A 260 -31.38 -1.19 -21.72
CA LYS A 260 -32.34 -2.20 -21.28
C LYS A 260 -32.45 -2.36 -19.76
N TYR A 261 -31.35 -2.21 -19.02
CA TYR A 261 -31.32 -2.49 -17.58
C TYR A 261 -31.22 -1.27 -16.67
N PHE A 262 -30.77 -0.11 -17.19
CA PHE A 262 -30.56 1.10 -16.37
C PHE A 262 -31.32 2.33 -16.87
N GLY A 263 -32.03 2.24 -18.01
CA GLY A 263 -32.82 3.32 -18.59
C GLY A 263 -32.00 4.50 -19.13
N SER A 264 -32.55 5.21 -20.11
CA SER A 264 -31.92 6.40 -20.73
C SER A 264 -31.81 7.55 -19.73
N THR A 265 -30.62 7.76 -19.15
CA THR A 265 -30.35 8.86 -18.20
C THR A 265 -29.69 10.09 -18.82
N ASN A 266 -29.84 10.30 -20.14
CA ASN A 266 -28.99 11.22 -20.91
C ASN A 266 -29.70 12.31 -21.73
N LYS A 267 -30.87 12.81 -21.31
CA LYS A 267 -31.25 14.18 -21.72
C LYS A 267 -30.51 15.19 -20.82
N GLY A 268 -29.41 15.75 -21.30
CA GLY A 268 -28.72 16.92 -20.71
C GLY A 268 -27.31 16.72 -20.12
N LYS A 269 -26.83 15.48 -19.90
CA LYS A 269 -25.49 15.26 -19.32
C LYS A 269 -24.33 15.36 -20.33
N GLY A 270 -24.59 15.11 -21.62
CA GLY A 270 -23.58 15.23 -22.68
C GLY A 270 -23.05 16.66 -22.83
N GLU A 271 -23.93 17.65 -22.79
CA GLU A 271 -23.56 19.07 -22.78
C GLU A 271 -22.81 19.47 -21.51
N ALA A 272 -23.23 18.96 -20.35
CA ALA A 272 -22.55 19.21 -19.08
C ALA A 272 -21.13 18.64 -19.05
N PHE A 273 -20.91 17.44 -19.62
CA PHE A 273 -19.58 16.84 -19.74
C PHE A 273 -18.72 17.59 -20.76
N ALA A 274 -19.25 17.92 -21.94
CA ALA A 274 -18.53 18.70 -22.96
C ALA A 274 -18.14 20.09 -22.43
N LYS A 275 -19.01 20.75 -21.68
CA LYS A 275 -18.75 22.05 -21.05
C LYS A 275 -17.70 21.96 -19.93
N LYS A 276 -17.75 20.91 -19.09
CA LYS A 276 -16.71 20.64 -18.07
C LYS A 276 -15.35 20.31 -18.70
N ARG A 277 -15.34 19.51 -19.78
CA ARG A 277 -14.13 19.13 -20.52
C ARG A 277 -13.50 20.34 -21.21
N ARG A 278 -14.29 21.23 -21.83
CA ARG A 278 -13.81 22.51 -22.38
C ARG A 278 -13.18 23.39 -21.30
N LYS A 279 -13.88 23.62 -20.18
CA LYS A 279 -13.32 24.39 -19.04
C LYS A 279 -12.02 23.80 -18.49
N GLN A 280 -11.91 22.47 -18.44
CA GLN A 280 -10.69 21.81 -18.00
C GLN A 280 -9.53 22.03 -18.98
N LEU A 281 -9.79 21.98 -20.29
CA LEU A 281 -8.79 22.21 -21.33
C LEU A 281 -8.37 23.68 -21.41
N ASP A 282 -9.28 24.62 -21.22
CA ASP A 282 -8.96 26.05 -21.21
C ASP A 282 -8.17 26.44 -19.96
N LYS A 283 -8.52 25.89 -18.78
CA LYS A 283 -7.69 26.01 -17.57
C LYS A 283 -6.28 25.47 -17.82
N TRP A 284 -6.17 24.29 -18.45
CA TRP A 284 -4.89 23.67 -18.76
C TRP A 284 -4.03 24.52 -19.72
N ARG A 285 -4.64 25.18 -20.72
CA ARG A 285 -3.97 26.10 -21.64
C ARG A 285 -3.45 27.35 -20.94
N LEU A 286 -4.28 27.98 -20.10
CA LEU A 286 -3.90 29.20 -19.37
C LEU A 286 -2.76 28.95 -18.38
N THR A 287 -2.76 27.81 -17.69
CA THR A 287 -1.67 27.45 -16.75
C THR A 287 -0.34 27.10 -17.42
N ARG A 288 -0.29 26.95 -18.75
CA ARG A 288 0.93 26.64 -19.50
C ARG A 288 1.63 27.86 -20.09
N VAL A 289 0.91 28.97 -20.27
CA VAL A 289 1.46 30.23 -20.82
C VAL A 289 2.15 31.06 -19.74
N ALA A 290 1.80 30.87 -18.46
CA ALA A 290 2.40 31.58 -17.32
C ALA A 290 3.71 30.94 -16.77
N ALA A 291 4.33 30.01 -17.52
CA ALA A 291 5.53 29.28 -17.09
C ALA A 291 6.68 29.36 -18.11
N ASN A 292 6.71 30.43 -18.92
CA ASN A 292 7.87 30.87 -19.69
C ASN A 292 8.33 32.22 -19.16
#